data_AF-A0A656GKQ5-F1
#
_entry.id   AF-A0A656GKQ5-F1
#
_cell.length_a   1.000
_cell.length_b   1.000
_cell.length_c   1.000
_cell.angle_alpha   90.00
_cell.angle_beta   90.00
_cell.angle_gamma   90.00
#
_symmetry.space_group_name_H-M   'P 1'
#
loop_
_entity.id
_entity.type
_entity.pdbx_description
1 polymer ?
#
loop_
_entity_poly.entity_id
_entity_poly.type
_entity_poly.pdbx_seq_one_letter_code
_entity_poly.pdbx_strand_id
1 'polypeptide(L)' 'SIDANRGDPQNGWDTDQFPNSVEEMTLATYEILKAGGFTNGGYNFDSKVRRQSLDEVDLFHGHVAAMDVLAL' A
#
# COMPACT_ATOMS: atom_id res chain seq x y z
N SER A 1 -13.63 -1.01 0.89
CA SER A 1 -12.41 -1.72 0.51
C SER A 1 -11.52 -0.77 -0.24
N ILE A 2 -10.20 -0.93 -0.15
CA ILE A 2 -9.19 -0.12 -0.83
C ILE A 2 -8.12 -1.05 -1.39
N ASP A 3 -7.68 -0.79 -2.61
CA ASP A 3 -6.47 -1.38 -3.17
C ASP A 3 -5.27 -0.53 -2.72
N ALA A 4 -4.47 -1.08 -1.82
CA ALA A 4 -3.33 -0.42 -1.20
C ALA A 4 -2.10 -0.55 -2.09
N ASN A 5 -1.81 0.52 -2.82
CA ASN A 5 -0.59 0.71 -3.58
C ASN A 5 -0.23 2.20 -3.60
N ARG A 6 0.85 2.54 -4.31
CA ARG A 6 1.20 3.91 -4.65
C ARG A 6 1.68 4.02 -6.09
N GLY A 7 1.44 5.20 -6.65
CA GLY A 7 2.05 5.63 -7.90
C GLY A 7 3.43 6.25 -7.70
N ASP A 8 3.94 6.80 -8.79
CA ASP A 8 5.08 7.70 -8.78
C ASP A 8 4.60 9.04 -9.36
N PRO A 9 4.62 10.16 -8.60
CA PRO A 9 4.03 11.42 -9.09
C PRO A 9 4.73 12.03 -10.31
N GLN A 10 5.92 11.54 -10.68
CA GLN A 10 6.64 11.95 -11.89
C GLN A 10 6.30 11.08 -13.10
N ASN A 11 5.67 9.92 -12.89
CA ASN A 11 5.32 8.97 -13.94
C ASN A 11 3.81 8.94 -14.18
N GLY A 12 3.38 9.18 -15.41
CA GLY A 12 1.95 9.24 -15.78
C GLY A 12 1.28 7.88 -16.00
N TRP A 13 1.79 6.80 -15.41
CA TRP A 13 1.26 5.45 -15.55
C TRP A 13 1.29 4.70 -14.22
N ASP A 14 0.56 3.59 -14.16
CA ASP A 14 0.47 2.80 -12.95
C ASP A 14 1.77 2.01 -12.68
N THR A 15 2.29 2.18 -11.47
CA THR A 15 3.53 1.52 -11.04
C THR A 15 3.28 0.37 -10.07
N ASP A 16 2.07 0.26 -9.52
CA ASP A 16 1.68 -0.73 -8.51
C ASP A 16 2.74 -0.91 -7.40
N GLN A 17 3.31 0.18 -6.88
CA GLN A 17 4.30 0.10 -5.81
C GLN A 17 3.59 -0.16 -4.48
N PHE A 18 4.21 -0.95 -3.60
CA PHE A 18 3.73 -1.06 -2.22
C PHE A 18 3.73 0.32 -1.54
N PRO A 19 2.72 0.62 -0.69
CA PRO A 19 2.69 1.86 0.08
C PRO A 19 3.90 1.92 1.01
N ASN A 20 4.56 3.08 1.06
CA ASN A 20 5.81 3.25 1.82
C ASN A 20 5.91 4.60 2.58
N SER A 21 4.84 5.39 2.63
CA SER A 21 4.77 6.65 3.39
C SER A 21 3.70 6.57 4.45
N VAL A 22 4.12 6.71 5.71
CA VAL A 22 3.23 6.80 6.86
C VAL A 22 2.41 8.08 6.80
N GLU A 23 2.99 9.17 6.31
CA GLU A 23 2.34 10.48 6.20
C GLU A 23 1.14 10.41 5.25
N GLU A 24 1.33 9.81 4.07
CA GLU A 24 0.26 9.62 3.08
C GLU A 24 -0.82 8.66 3.60
N MET A 25 -0.41 7.51 4.15
CA MET A 25 -1.36 6.51 4.65
C MET A 25 -2.10 6.97 5.90
N THR A 26 -1.51 7.85 6.72
CA THR A 26 -2.20 8.42 7.89
C THR A 26 -3.41 9.24 7.49
N LEU A 27 -3.29 10.09 6.47
CA LEU A 27 -4.41 10.91 5.99
C LEU A 27 -5.52 10.03 5.41
N ALA A 28 -5.17 9.01 4.62
CA ALA A 28 -6.15 8.08 4.06
C ALA A 28 -6.86 7.26 5.16
N THR A 29 -6.09 6.73 6.12
CA THR A 29 -6.61 5.90 7.22
C THR A 29 -7.48 6.73 8.16
N TYR A 30 -7.12 7.99 8.42
CA TYR A 30 -7.96 8.92 9.18
C TYR A 30 -9.36 9.05 8.58
N GLU A 31 -9.47 9.25 7.27
CA GLU A 31 -10.78 9.36 6.61
C GLU A 31 -11.56 8.03 6.63
N ILE A 32 -10.87 6.89 6.51
CA ILE A 32 -11.48 5.56 6.64
C ILE A 32 -12.07 5.36 8.04
N LEU A 33 -11.30 5.68 9.09
CA LEU A 33 -11.75 5.56 10.48
C LEU A 33 -12.91 6.53 10.77
N LYS A 34 -12.83 7.77 10.27
CA LYS A 34 -13.90 8.77 10.39
C LYS A 34 -15.19 8.32 9.72
N ALA A 35 -15.10 7.55 8.63
CA ALA A 35 -16.25 6.94 7.95
C ALA A 35 -16.81 5.69 8.68
N GLY A 36 -16.23 5.29 9.83
CA GLY A 36 -16.65 4.13 10.61
C GLY A 36 -15.87 2.84 10.33
N GLY A 37 -14.75 2.93 9.60
CA GLY A 37 -13.91 1.79 9.25
C GLY A 37 -14.50 0.91 8.15
N PHE A 38 -13.83 -0.21 7.87
CA PHE A 38 -14.33 -1.19 6.90
C PHE A 38 -15.38 -2.11 7.53
N THR A 39 -16.42 -2.44 6.77
CA THR A 39 -17.44 -3.43 7.17
C THR A 39 -17.19 -4.78 6.50
N ASN A 40 -17.25 -4.83 5.17
CA ASN A 40 -17.12 -6.05 4.35
C ASN A 40 -15.92 -6.00 3.39
N GLY A 41 -14.92 -5.17 3.69
CA GLY A 41 -13.72 -5.01 2.87
C GLY A 41 -12.49 -4.78 3.72
N GLY A 42 -11.37 -4.45 3.06
CA GLY A 42 -10.12 -4.18 3.76
C GLY A 42 -9.13 -3.49 2.85
N TYR A 43 -7.86 -3.58 3.22
CA TYR A 43 -6.75 -3.29 2.32
C TYR A 43 -6.41 -4.55 1.52
N ASN A 44 -6.50 -4.44 0.21
CA ASN A 44 -5.99 -5.44 -0.73
C ASN A 44 -4.66 -4.93 -1.29
N PHE A 45 -3.59 -5.71 -1.26
CA PHE A 45 -2.32 -5.29 -1.85
C PHE A 45 -2.32 -5.53 -3.36
N ASP A 46 -2.94 -4.60 -4.11
CA ASP A 46 -2.80 -4.53 -5.57
C ASP A 46 -1.46 -3.87 -5.94
N SER A 47 -0.39 -4.53 -5.51
CA SER A 47 0.99 -4.06 -5.55
C SER A 47 1.90 -5.17 -6.05
N LYS A 48 3.05 -4.81 -6.60
CA LYS A 48 4.08 -5.76 -7.04
C LYS A 48 5.47 -5.37 -6.55
N VAL A 49 6.34 -6.36 -6.41
CA VAL A 49 7.78 -6.10 -6.29
C VAL A 49 8.30 -5.44 -7.56
N ARG A 50 9.43 -4.75 -7.48
CA ARG A 50 10.02 -4.09 -8.65
C ARG A 50 10.55 -5.13 -9.61
N ARG A 51 10.65 -4.79 -10.90
CA ARG A 51 11.18 -5.72 -11.91
C ARG A 51 12.59 -6.23 -11.58
N GLN A 52 13.40 -5.42 -10.89
CA GLN A 52 14.76 -5.77 -10.47
C GLN A 52 14.83 -6.38 -9.05
N SER A 53 13.71 -6.44 -8.32
CA SER A 53 13.59 -7.19 -7.06
C SER A 53 13.28 -8.64 -7.40
N LEU A 54 14.33 -9.43 -7.59
CA LEU A 54 14.27 -10.76 -8.20
C LEU A 54 14.33 -11.89 -7.17
N ASP A 55 14.71 -11.60 -5.94
CA ASP A 55 14.79 -12.62 -4.90
C ASP A 55 13.38 -12.91 -4.40
N GLU A 56 13.04 -14.19 -4.17
CA GLU A 56 11.70 -14.58 -3.69
C GLU A 56 11.34 -13.89 -2.37
N VAL A 57 12.35 -13.62 -1.53
CA VAL A 57 12.19 -12.91 -0.25
C VAL A 57 11.73 -11.46 -0.43
N ASP A 58 11.99 -10.83 -1.58
CA ASP A 58 11.56 -9.45 -1.84
C ASP A 58 10.03 -9.32 -1.82
N LEU A 59 9.31 -10.37 -2.23
CA LEU A 59 7.86 -10.40 -2.16
C LEU A 59 7.39 -10.34 -0.70
N PHE A 60 8.06 -11.10 0.17
CA PHE A 60 7.78 -11.09 1.60
C PHE A 60 8.13 -9.74 2.23
N HIS A 61 9.31 -9.19 1.95
CA HIS A 61 9.71 -7.88 2.45
C HIS A 61 8.76 -6.76 1.99
N GLY A 62 8.32 -6.78 0.73
CA GLY A 62 7.39 -5.80 0.19
C GLY A 62 6.05 -5.79 0.95
N HIS A 63 5.49 -6.97 1.23
CA HIS A 63 4.25 -7.08 1.99
C HIS A 63 4.42 -6.67 3.46
N VAL A 64 5.48 -7.14 4.13
CA VAL A 64 5.73 -6.80 5.53
C VAL A 64 5.89 -5.29 5.71
N ALA A 65 6.70 -4.66 4.85
CA ALA A 65 6.90 -3.21 4.88
C ALA A 65 5.58 -2.45 4.66
N ALA A 66 4.76 -2.87 3.70
CA ALA A 66 3.46 -2.26 3.43
C ALA A 66 2.48 -2.42 4.59
N MET A 67 2.44 -3.61 5.21
CA MET A 67 1.60 -3.88 6.37
C MET A 67 2.01 -3.00 7.56
N ASP A 68 3.31 -2.86 7.82
CA ASP A 68 3.81 -1.98 8.89
C ASP A 68 3.46 -0.51 8.65
N VAL A 69 3.49 -0.04 7.40
CA VAL A 69 3.09 1.34 7.04
C VAL A 69 1.59 1.57 7.24
N LEU A 70 0.76 0.54 7.06
CA LEU A 70 -0.69 0.61 7.23
C LEU A 70 -1.17 0.35 8.67
N ALA A 71 -0.33 -0.22 9.53
CA ALA A 71 -0.64 -0.58 10.90
C ALA A 71 -0.57 0.66 11.84
N LEU A 72 -1.41 1.65 11.57
CA LEU A 72 -1.52 2.93 12.29
C LEU A 72 -2.42 2.84 13.53
#